data_AF-A0A9E3D421-F1
#
_entry.id   AF-A0A9E3D421-F1
#
_cell.length_a   1.000
_cell.length_b   1.000
_cell.length_c   1.000
_cell.angle_alpha   90.00
_cell.angle_beta   90.00
_cell.angle_gamma   90.00
#
_symmetry.space_group_name_H-M   'P 1'
#
loop_
_entity.id
_entity.type
_entity.pdbx_description
1 polymer ?
#
loop_
_entity_poly.entity_id
_entity_poly.type
_entity_poly.pdbx_seq_one_letter_code
_entity_poly.pdbx_strand_id
1 'polypeptide(L)'
;MMEVNLMTHRHKDIGWSLIAAIAAMFFGCVTAHPGMAQGVSRSDGSITCDSFQRGRNGSWTVLRPTTMSPQGVLLNLVPGQTFAKNQFVSGIEVTTVLDRNCGNQ
;
A
#
# COMPACT_ATOMS: atom_id res chain seq x y z
N MET A 1 69.90 20.33 -46.38
CA MET A 1 70.65 19.92 -45.18
C MET A 1 69.66 19.79 -44.03
N MET A 2 69.78 18.69 -43.27
CA MET A 2 68.96 18.23 -42.13
C MET A 2 67.62 17.53 -42.44
N GLU A 3 67.75 16.21 -42.44
CA GLU A 3 66.76 15.18 -42.18
C GLU A 3 66.24 15.29 -40.73
N VAL A 4 64.94 15.12 -40.52
CA VAL A 4 64.38 14.64 -39.25
C VAL A 4 63.13 13.81 -39.56
N ASN A 5 63.34 12.50 -39.67
CA ASN A 5 62.31 11.52 -39.37
C ASN A 5 62.07 11.53 -37.85
N LEU A 6 60.82 11.69 -37.40
CA LEU A 6 60.42 11.18 -36.08
C LEU A 6 58.95 10.73 -36.12
N MET A 7 58.78 9.41 -36.08
CA MET A 7 57.51 8.72 -35.84
C MET A 7 56.97 9.03 -34.45
N THR A 8 55.67 9.37 -34.33
CA THR A 8 54.89 9.10 -33.10
C THR A 8 53.39 8.89 -33.38
N HIS A 9 53.04 7.63 -33.59
CA HIS A 9 51.88 6.86 -33.08
C HIS A 9 50.64 7.56 -32.43
N ARG A 10 49.47 7.22 -33.03
CA ARG A 10 48.07 7.13 -32.52
C ARG A 10 47.23 8.37 -32.18
N HIS A 11 46.07 8.49 -32.84
CA HIS A 11 44.78 8.21 -32.19
C HIS A 11 43.70 7.81 -33.23
N LYS A 12 42.96 6.75 -32.92
CA LYS A 12 41.98 6.05 -33.77
C LYS A 12 40.65 6.81 -33.78
N ASP A 13 39.96 6.75 -34.91
CA ASP A 13 38.51 6.85 -35.07
C ASP A 13 37.84 8.20 -34.73
N ILE A 14 37.93 9.16 -35.66
CA ILE A 14 36.94 10.25 -35.81
C ILE A 14 35.77 9.67 -36.61
N GLY A 15 35.00 8.79 -35.97
CA GLY A 15 33.69 8.35 -36.45
C GLY A 15 32.66 9.43 -36.13
N TRP A 16 32.75 10.55 -36.85
CA TRP A 16 31.85 11.67 -36.66
C TRP A 16 30.95 11.85 -37.89
N SER A 17 29.66 12.07 -37.64
CA SER A 17 28.57 12.30 -38.59
C SER A 17 27.88 11.05 -39.11
N LEU A 18 26.60 10.88 -38.77
CA LEU A 18 25.51 11.48 -39.56
C LEU A 18 24.19 10.70 -39.28
N ILE A 19 23.39 11.06 -38.26
CA ILE A 19 21.95 10.77 -38.33
C ILE A 19 21.17 11.97 -37.82
N ALA A 20 20.44 12.55 -38.77
CA ALA A 20 19.59 13.71 -38.66
C ALA A 20 18.22 13.38 -38.04
N ALA A 21 17.70 14.36 -37.32
CA ALA A 21 16.30 14.74 -37.13
C ALA A 21 15.20 13.69 -37.38
N ILE A 22 14.54 13.24 -36.30
CA ILE A 22 13.16 12.74 -36.38
C ILE A 22 12.34 13.38 -35.26
N ALA A 23 11.52 14.34 -35.69
CA ALA A 23 10.21 14.73 -35.16
C ALA A 23 10.07 14.90 -33.64
N ALA A 24 10.23 16.15 -33.20
CA ALA A 24 9.54 16.69 -32.03
C ALA A 24 8.01 16.71 -32.29
N MET A 25 7.33 15.59 -32.06
CA MET A 25 5.88 15.54 -31.98
C MET A 25 5.45 14.50 -30.94
N PHE A 26 5.40 14.92 -29.69
CA PHE A 26 4.46 14.37 -28.71
C PHE A 26 3.87 15.53 -27.91
N PHE A 27 3.03 16.32 -28.60
CA PHE A 27 1.93 17.03 -27.97
C PHE A 27 0.98 15.96 -27.43
N GLY A 28 0.69 15.99 -26.13
CA GLY A 28 -0.29 15.09 -25.53
C GLY A 28 -0.26 15.16 -24.02
N CYS A 29 -0.91 16.19 -23.48
CA CYS A 29 -1.24 16.27 -22.07
C CYS A 29 -1.98 15.01 -21.63
N VAL A 30 -1.29 14.09 -20.97
CA VAL A 30 -1.93 13.12 -20.09
C VAL A 30 -1.39 13.43 -18.71
N THR A 31 -1.87 14.54 -18.13
CA THR A 31 -2.02 14.57 -16.67
C THR A 31 -3.05 13.49 -16.36
N ALA A 32 -2.57 12.25 -16.25
CA ALA A 32 -3.27 11.22 -15.53
C ALA A 32 -3.37 11.77 -14.12
N HIS A 33 -4.44 12.52 -13.84
CA HIS A 33 -4.94 12.63 -12.49
C HIS A 33 -5.15 11.17 -12.10
N PRO A 34 -4.36 10.62 -11.15
CA PRO A 34 -4.77 9.39 -10.54
C PRO A 34 -6.11 9.76 -9.94
N GLY A 35 -7.19 9.26 -10.56
CA GLY A 35 -8.50 9.29 -9.96
C GLY A 35 -8.25 8.74 -8.58
N MET A 36 -8.36 9.62 -7.58
CA MET A 36 -8.30 9.25 -6.20
C MET A 36 -9.50 8.34 -6.06
N ALA A 37 -9.30 7.04 -6.25
CA ALA A 37 -10.15 6.01 -5.72
C ALA A 37 -9.97 6.17 -4.21
N GLN A 38 -10.62 7.19 -3.66
CA GLN A 38 -10.92 7.30 -2.27
C GLN A 38 -11.94 6.19 -2.05
N GLY A 39 -11.44 4.96 -1.95
CA GLY A 39 -12.16 3.93 -1.22
C GLY A 39 -12.45 4.60 0.10
N VAL A 40 -13.71 5.00 0.29
CA VAL A 40 -14.17 5.62 1.51
C VAL A 40 -13.83 4.59 2.57
N SER A 41 -12.75 4.81 3.31
CA SER A 41 -12.36 3.96 4.41
C SER A 41 -13.45 4.19 5.44
N ARG A 42 -14.51 3.39 5.35
CA ARG A 42 -15.65 3.50 6.25
C ARG A 42 -15.07 3.26 7.63
N SER A 43 -15.10 4.30 8.45
CA SER A 43 -14.70 4.23 9.84
C SER A 43 -15.41 3.06 10.51
N ASP A 44 -14.72 2.36 11.41
CA ASP A 44 -15.29 1.21 12.10
C ASP A 44 -16.32 1.57 13.18
N GLY A 45 -16.60 2.87 13.30
CA GLY A 45 -17.39 3.42 14.39
C GLY A 45 -16.62 3.38 15.71
N SER A 46 -17.33 3.71 16.78
CA SER A 46 -16.81 3.60 18.13
C SER A 46 -16.78 2.13 18.54
N ILE A 47 -15.60 1.65 18.97
CA ILE A 47 -15.41 0.31 19.51
C ILE A 47 -14.96 0.43 20.97
N THR A 48 -15.72 -0.16 21.88
CA THR A 48 -15.39 -0.25 23.31
C THR A 48 -14.41 -1.39 23.55
N CYS A 49 -13.11 -1.10 23.40
CA CYS A 49 -12.03 -2.08 23.51
C CYS A 49 -11.99 -2.82 24.87
N ASP A 50 -12.47 -2.20 25.94
CA ASP A 50 -12.61 -2.79 27.28
C ASP A 50 -13.63 -3.95 27.34
N SER A 51 -14.49 -4.06 26.33
CA SER A 51 -15.46 -5.16 26.16
C SER A 51 -14.84 -6.38 25.49
N PHE A 52 -13.58 -6.32 25.08
CA PHE A 52 -12.88 -7.41 24.39
C PHE A 52 -11.59 -7.79 25.12
N GLN A 53 -11.21 -9.06 25.00
CA GLN A 53 -9.94 -9.58 25.49
C GLN A 53 -9.19 -10.29 24.38
N ARG A 54 -7.94 -9.87 24.17
CA ARG A 54 -7.04 -10.51 23.22
C ARG A 54 -6.41 -11.78 23.82
N GLY A 55 -6.55 -12.90 23.14
CA GLY A 55 -5.91 -14.15 23.47
C GLY A 55 -4.46 -14.22 22.97
N ARG A 56 -3.65 -15.10 23.56
CA ARG A 56 -2.21 -15.27 23.19
C ARG A 56 -2.00 -15.70 21.73
N ASN A 57 -2.98 -16.37 21.13
CA ASN A 57 -2.97 -16.79 19.73
C ASN A 57 -3.47 -15.71 18.75
N GLY A 58 -3.73 -14.49 19.25
CA GLY A 58 -4.32 -13.41 18.45
C GLY A 58 -5.81 -13.58 18.16
N SER A 59 -6.49 -14.47 18.89
CA SER A 59 -7.95 -14.47 18.95
C SER A 59 -8.47 -13.32 19.80
N TRP A 60 -9.73 -12.98 19.62
CA TRP A 60 -10.42 -11.99 20.44
C TRP A 60 -11.68 -12.59 21.05
N THR A 61 -11.84 -12.45 22.36
CA THR A 61 -13.02 -12.91 23.09
C THR A 61 -13.82 -11.73 23.59
N VAL A 62 -15.13 -11.80 23.45
CA VAL A 62 -16.07 -10.79 23.92
C VAL A 62 -16.33 -11.01 25.41
N LEU A 63 -16.02 -10.02 26.24
CA LEU A 63 -16.19 -10.08 27.69
C LEU A 63 -17.56 -9.57 28.14
N ARG A 64 -18.10 -8.57 27.44
CA ARG A 64 -19.38 -7.91 27.78
C ARG A 64 -20.24 -7.77 26.52
N PRO A 65 -21.57 -7.74 26.65
CA PRO A 65 -22.43 -7.47 25.51
C PRO A 65 -22.05 -6.12 24.92
N THR A 66 -21.76 -6.10 23.61
CA THR A 66 -21.36 -4.88 22.93
C THR A 66 -21.81 -4.93 21.49
N THR A 67 -21.96 -3.74 20.93
CA THR A 67 -22.33 -3.55 19.53
C THR A 67 -21.24 -2.74 18.88
N MET A 68 -20.78 -3.20 17.71
CA MET A 68 -19.81 -2.46 16.90
C MET A 68 -20.33 -2.35 15.47
N SER A 69 -19.91 -1.31 14.75
CA SER A 69 -20.35 -1.06 13.39
C SER A 69 -19.18 -0.94 12.41
N PRO A 70 -18.30 -1.96 12.31
CA PRO A 70 -17.20 -1.94 11.37
C PRO A 70 -17.69 -1.71 9.95
N GLN A 71 -17.09 -0.76 9.25
CA GLN A 71 -17.41 -0.46 7.85
C GLN A 71 -18.91 -0.18 7.57
N GLY A 72 -19.65 0.27 8.60
CA GLY A 72 -21.09 0.51 8.53
C GLY A 72 -21.99 -0.73 8.68
N VAL A 73 -21.41 -1.90 9.00
CA VAL A 73 -22.17 -3.13 9.27
C VAL A 73 -22.34 -3.29 10.77
N LEU A 74 -23.58 -3.25 11.24
CA LEU A 74 -23.90 -3.44 12.65
C LEU A 74 -23.72 -4.91 13.06
N LEU A 75 -22.83 -5.14 14.01
CA LEU A 75 -22.57 -6.44 14.62
C LEU A 75 -22.92 -6.39 16.10
N ASN A 76 -23.89 -7.21 16.51
CA ASN A 76 -24.23 -7.41 17.91
C ASN A 76 -23.46 -8.62 18.44
N LEU A 77 -22.61 -8.38 19.42
CA LEU A 77 -21.69 -9.37 19.96
C LEU A 77 -22.11 -9.74 21.38
N VAL A 78 -22.13 -11.04 21.65
CA VAL A 78 -22.53 -11.57 22.96
C VAL A 78 -21.31 -12.05 23.75
N PRO A 79 -21.33 -11.94 25.08
CA PRO A 79 -20.24 -12.45 25.93
C PRO A 79 -19.92 -13.92 25.65
N GLY A 80 -18.64 -14.26 25.70
CA GLY A 80 -18.16 -15.62 25.47
C GLY A 80 -17.97 -15.99 23.99
N GLN A 81 -18.38 -15.14 23.05
CA GLN A 81 -17.97 -15.33 21.65
C GLN A 81 -16.47 -15.10 21.52
N THR A 82 -15.80 -16.05 20.86
CA THR A 82 -14.39 -15.94 20.49
C THR A 82 -14.27 -15.95 18.97
N PHE A 83 -13.51 -14.98 18.46
CA PHE A 83 -13.17 -14.84 17.06
C PHE A 83 -11.72 -15.23 16.83
N ALA A 84 -11.51 -16.24 15.98
CA ALA A 84 -10.18 -16.62 15.54
C ALA A 84 -9.71 -15.71 14.39
N LYS A 85 -8.39 -15.67 14.14
CA LYS A 85 -7.84 -15.01 12.96
C LYS A 85 -8.42 -15.60 11.68
N ASN A 86 -8.60 -14.77 10.66
CA ASN A 86 -9.21 -15.12 9.37
C ASN A 86 -10.69 -15.57 9.48
N GLN A 87 -11.34 -15.34 10.62
CA GLN A 87 -12.77 -15.59 10.76
C GLN A 87 -13.55 -14.34 10.32
N PHE A 88 -14.45 -14.55 9.36
CA PHE A 88 -15.28 -13.48 8.82
C PHE A 88 -16.71 -13.58 9.37
N VAL A 89 -17.24 -12.44 9.83
CA VAL A 89 -18.64 -12.27 10.21
C VAL A 89 -19.23 -11.22 9.28
N SER A 90 -20.25 -11.59 8.51
CA SER A 90 -20.85 -10.69 7.51
C SER A 90 -19.83 -10.09 6.53
N GLY A 91 -18.80 -10.86 6.16
CA GLY A 91 -17.72 -10.41 5.27
C GLY A 91 -16.63 -9.58 5.95
N ILE A 92 -16.70 -9.38 7.27
CA ILE A 92 -15.75 -8.58 8.03
C ILE A 92 -14.90 -9.49 8.92
N GLU A 93 -13.58 -9.34 8.83
CA GLU A 93 -12.67 -10.00 9.75
C GLU A 93 -12.63 -9.24 11.09
N VAL A 94 -13.40 -9.71 12.06
CA VAL A 94 -13.57 -9.08 13.38
C VAL A 94 -12.24 -8.93 14.11
N THR A 95 -11.36 -9.92 14.02
CA THR A 95 -10.03 -9.86 14.65
C THR A 95 -9.15 -8.75 14.08
N THR A 96 -9.21 -8.50 12.77
CA THR A 96 -8.45 -7.42 12.12
C THR A 96 -9.06 -6.05 12.44
N VAL A 97 -10.37 -5.97 12.68
CA VAL A 97 -11.03 -4.77 13.22
C VAL A 97 -10.53 -4.48 14.64
N LEU A 98 -10.52 -5.48 15.50
CA LEU A 98 -10.12 -5.31 16.89
C LEU A 98 -8.60 -5.07 17.01
N ASP A 99 -7.77 -5.74 16.22
CA ASP A 99 -6.32 -5.53 16.24
C ASP A 99 -5.95 -4.10 15.83
N ARG A 100 -6.61 -3.51 14.82
CA ARG A 100 -6.30 -2.12 14.40
C ARG A 100 -6.86 -1.04 15.34
N ASN A 101 -7.98 -1.30 16.01
CA ASN A 101 -8.64 -0.32 16.88
C ASN A 101 -8.22 -0.44 18.36
N CYS A 102 -7.91 -1.66 18.81
CA CYS A 102 -7.67 -2.00 20.21
C CYS A 102 -6.31 -2.67 20.47
N GLY A 103 -5.56 -3.05 19.43
CA GLY A 103 -4.33 -3.84 19.58
C GLY A 103 -3.15 -3.10 20.23
N ASN A 104 -3.25 -1.78 20.43
CA ASN A 104 -2.21 -0.94 21.05
C ASN A 104 -2.67 -0.31 22.38
N GLN A 105 -3.64 -0.91 23.06
CA GLN A 105 -4.07 -0.51 24.42
C GLN A 105 -3.27 -1.22 25.50
#